data_AF-A0A1U7LPJ4-F1
#
_entry.id   AF-A0A1U7LPJ4-F1
#
_cell.length_a   1.000
_cell.length_b   1.000
_cell.length_c   1.000
_cell.angle_alpha   90.00
_cell.angle_beta   90.00
_cell.angle_gamma   90.00
#
_symmetry.space_group_name_H-M   'P 1'
#
loop_
_entity.id
_entity.type
_entity.pdbx_description
1 polymer ?
#
loop_
_entity_poly.entity_id
_entity_poly.type
_entity_poly.pdbx_seq_one_letter_code
_entity_poly.pdbx_strand_id
1 'polypeptide(L)'
;MACSCADYRDGINGYVVVPIGLFKVVLGYFLGHAHKGRQFQSNIHSNFAPWLLTIIFFQVSFGILLKGHYNTPTFGKILSFVVPVHSIMGKLIPVLSYVQIVFGGITALGFCRGGYTGQCAAHFIMGSGFIGYGIVMTLMMIFGQEWLKRQGKSMDFYDSAVICIWGFVNTFTEHRWNEAWSHKDLQHTSIGIIWWAAGLLGIFSSQRNGPSRTFVPSLVIILTGWAMNQHAQHLEISTKVHAAFGWSLIGAGCFKILENILKESSPNENGKIESYQYLPPFARYVCGFC
;
A
#
# COMPACT_ATOMS: atom_id res chain seq x y z
N MET A 1 14.47 -31.75 -12.45
CA MET A 1 15.10 -31.05 -11.29
C MET A 1 14.25 -29.91 -10.69
N ALA A 2 13.05 -29.60 -11.17
CA ALA A 2 12.23 -28.48 -10.66
C ALA A 2 11.33 -28.80 -9.44
N CYS A 3 11.01 -30.07 -9.15
CA CYS A 3 10.14 -30.44 -8.01
C CYS A 3 10.76 -30.10 -6.63
N SER A 4 12.08 -30.23 -6.47
CA SER A 4 12.71 -30.14 -5.13
C SER A 4 12.67 -28.74 -4.50
N CYS A 5 12.65 -27.67 -5.30
CA CYS A 5 12.59 -26.30 -4.78
C CYS A 5 11.16 -25.87 -4.40
N ALA A 6 10.13 -26.41 -5.06
CA ALA A 6 8.74 -26.13 -4.72
C ALA A 6 8.38 -26.81 -3.39
N ASP A 7 8.69 -28.10 -3.24
CA ASP A 7 8.44 -28.86 -2.00
C ASP A 7 9.19 -28.28 -0.79
N TYR A 8 10.42 -27.77 -1.00
CA TYR A 8 11.19 -27.13 0.08
C TYR A 8 10.57 -25.78 0.52
N ARG A 9 10.10 -24.96 -0.42
CA ARG A 9 9.42 -23.69 -0.11
C ARG A 9 8.08 -23.90 0.56
N ASP A 10 7.33 -24.91 0.11
CA ASP A 10 6.06 -25.31 0.73
C ASP A 10 6.26 -25.87 2.14
N GLY A 11 7.39 -26.57 2.35
CA GLY A 11 7.83 -27.01 3.66
C GLY A 11 8.10 -25.85 4.63
N ILE A 12 8.95 -24.88 4.26
CA ILE A 12 9.27 -23.74 5.13
C ILE A 12 8.02 -22.89 5.43
N ASN A 13 7.23 -22.57 4.40
CA ASN A 13 6.03 -21.75 4.58
C ASN A 13 5.01 -22.45 5.48
N GLY A 14 4.73 -23.73 5.21
CA GLY A 14 3.70 -24.48 5.92
C GLY A 14 4.11 -24.93 7.33
N TYR A 15 5.37 -25.27 7.56
CA TYR A 15 5.83 -25.85 8.85
C TYR A 15 6.53 -24.85 9.77
N VAL A 16 6.99 -23.71 9.26
CA VAL A 16 7.75 -22.73 10.06
C VAL A 16 7.06 -21.37 10.09
N VAL A 17 6.83 -20.76 8.93
CA VAL A 17 6.34 -19.38 8.85
C VAL A 17 4.90 -19.25 9.37
N VAL A 18 3.98 -20.09 8.88
CA VAL A 18 2.57 -20.03 9.28
C VAL A 18 2.38 -20.38 10.77
N PRO A 19 2.99 -21.44 11.33
CA PRO A 19 2.86 -21.74 12.76
C PRO A 19 3.39 -20.64 13.68
N ILE A 20 4.56 -20.04 13.36
CA ILE A 20 5.10 -18.92 14.12
C ILE A 20 4.16 -17.71 14.06
N GLY A 21 3.60 -17.42 12.89
CA GLY A 21 2.61 -16.36 12.73
C GLY A 21 1.35 -16.60 13.57
N LEU A 22 0.80 -17.82 13.51
CA LEU A 22 -0.39 -18.19 14.27
C LEU A 22 -0.15 -18.11 15.78
N PHE A 23 1.01 -18.57 16.26
CA PHE A 23 1.39 -18.43 17.66
C PHE A 23 1.37 -16.97 18.13
N LYS A 24 1.94 -16.05 17.35
CA LYS A 24 1.92 -14.61 17.67
C LYS A 24 0.49 -14.04 17.70
N VAL A 25 -0.36 -14.44 16.77
CA VAL A 25 -1.77 -14.00 16.71
C VAL A 25 -2.53 -14.48 17.94
N VAL A 26 -2.40 -15.76 18.30
CA VAL A 26 -3.05 -16.36 19.47
C VAL A 26 -2.57 -15.69 20.75
N LEU A 27 -1.25 -15.52 20.92
CA LEU A 27 -0.67 -14.83 22.06
C LEU A 27 -1.19 -13.39 22.18
N GLY A 28 -1.19 -12.64 21.07
CA GLY A 28 -1.70 -11.27 21.04
C GLY A 28 -3.19 -11.18 21.39
N TYR A 29 -4.00 -12.13 20.91
CA TYR A 29 -5.43 -12.21 21.25
C TYR A 29 -5.65 -12.39 22.75
N PHE A 30 -4.95 -13.34 23.38
CA PHE A 30 -5.06 -13.57 24.82
C PHE A 30 -4.56 -12.38 25.65
N LEU A 31 -3.43 -11.77 25.27
CA LEU A 31 -2.92 -10.57 25.94
C LEU A 31 -3.90 -9.40 25.84
N GLY A 32 -4.56 -9.23 24.69
CA GLY A 32 -5.60 -8.20 24.50
C GLY A 32 -6.82 -8.37 25.41
N HIS A 33 -7.14 -9.62 25.79
CA HIS A 33 -8.26 -9.95 26.69
C HIS A 33 -7.85 -10.13 28.16
N ALA A 34 -6.55 -10.04 28.46
CA ALA A 34 -6.00 -10.18 29.81
C ALA A 34 -6.21 -8.89 30.67
N HIS A 35 -7.42 -8.33 30.66
CA HIS A 35 -7.75 -7.07 31.32
C HIS A 35 -8.59 -7.21 32.60
N LYS A 36 -8.69 -8.43 33.17
CA LYS A 36 -9.36 -8.72 34.46
C LYS A 36 -10.77 -8.11 34.58
N GLY A 37 -11.55 -8.12 33.50
CA GLY A 37 -12.93 -7.61 33.49
C GLY A 37 -13.09 -6.11 33.27
N ARG A 38 -12.00 -5.34 33.08
CA ARG A 38 -12.11 -3.93 32.67
C ARG A 38 -12.87 -3.81 31.35
N GLN A 39 -13.86 -2.94 31.30
CA GLN A 39 -14.61 -2.65 30.07
C GLN A 39 -13.95 -1.45 29.37
N PHE A 40 -13.65 -1.61 28.08
CA PHE A 40 -13.19 -0.52 27.22
C PHE A 40 -14.32 -0.07 26.31
N GLN A 41 -14.31 1.20 25.91
CA GLN A 41 -15.27 1.68 24.92
C GLN A 41 -15.09 0.94 23.58
N SER A 42 -16.18 0.77 22.84
CA SER A 42 -16.13 0.23 21.47
C SER A 42 -15.18 1.08 20.64
N ASN A 43 -14.25 0.41 19.95
CA ASN A 43 -13.22 1.05 19.15
C ASN A 43 -12.99 0.28 17.85
N ILE A 44 -12.42 0.98 16.86
CA ILE A 44 -12.25 0.45 15.51
C ILE A 44 -11.36 -0.80 15.47
N HIS A 45 -10.34 -0.87 16.33
CA HIS A 45 -9.46 -2.03 16.44
C HIS A 45 -10.22 -3.28 16.92
N SER A 46 -11.04 -3.14 17.97
CA SER A 46 -11.87 -4.22 18.52
C SER A 46 -12.98 -4.65 17.56
N ASN A 47 -13.54 -3.72 16.79
CA ASN A 47 -14.61 -4.02 15.82
C ASN A 47 -14.06 -4.71 14.56
N PHE A 48 -12.83 -4.39 14.15
CA PHE A 48 -12.19 -5.01 12.98
C PHE A 48 -11.54 -6.37 13.28
N ALA A 49 -11.07 -6.60 14.53
CA ALA A 49 -10.35 -7.81 14.91
C ALA A 49 -11.10 -9.13 14.56
N PRO A 50 -12.41 -9.30 14.82
CA PRO A 50 -13.12 -10.54 14.51
C PRO A 50 -13.14 -10.88 13.02
N TRP A 51 -13.23 -9.87 12.15
CA TRP A 51 -13.20 -10.05 10.70
C TRP A 51 -11.83 -10.56 10.24
N LEU A 52 -10.75 -9.96 10.73
CA LEU A 52 -9.39 -10.40 10.43
C LEU A 52 -9.14 -11.83 10.94
N LEU A 53 -9.56 -12.14 12.17
CA LEU A 53 -9.40 -13.49 12.74
C LEU A 53 -10.18 -14.53 11.94
N THR A 54 -11.38 -14.19 11.45
CA THR A 54 -12.18 -15.06 10.59
C THR A 54 -11.47 -15.35 9.27
N ILE A 55 -10.88 -14.32 8.64
CA ILE A 55 -10.10 -14.48 7.41
C ILE A 55 -8.87 -15.38 7.65
N ILE A 56 -8.14 -15.18 8.75
CA ILE A 56 -6.98 -16.01 9.11
C ILE A 56 -7.41 -17.46 9.36
N PHE A 57 -8.51 -17.67 10.08
CA PHE A 57 -9.05 -19.00 10.34
C PHE A 57 -9.38 -19.75 9.05
N PHE A 58 -10.09 -19.11 8.11
CA PHE A 58 -10.40 -19.71 6.81
C PHE A 58 -9.14 -19.92 5.96
N GLN A 59 -8.16 -19.00 5.99
CA GLN A 59 -6.90 -19.18 5.29
C GLN A 59 -6.14 -20.43 5.75
N VAL A 60 -6.03 -20.62 7.07
CA VAL A 60 -5.37 -21.80 7.66
C VAL A 60 -6.16 -23.06 7.35
N SER A 61 -7.49 -23.03 7.49
CA SER A 61 -8.38 -24.17 7.21
C SER A 61 -8.27 -24.63 5.75
N PHE A 62 -8.31 -23.68 4.81
CA PHE A 62 -8.12 -23.97 3.38
C PHE A 62 -6.70 -24.45 3.07
N GLY A 63 -5.68 -23.91 3.75
CA GLY A 63 -4.31 -24.39 3.62
C GLY A 63 -4.15 -25.85 4.05
N ILE A 64 -4.76 -26.24 5.17
CA ILE A 64 -4.78 -27.64 5.65
C ILE A 64 -5.53 -28.53 4.66
N LEU A 65 -6.70 -28.07 4.17
CA LEU A 65 -7.51 -28.81 3.19
C LEU A 65 -6.73 -29.08 1.89
N LEU A 66 -6.04 -28.06 1.35
CA LEU A 66 -5.23 -28.17 0.14
C LEU A 66 -4.03 -29.13 0.32
N LYS A 67 -3.46 -29.18 1.52
CA LYS A 67 -2.34 -30.08 1.86
C LYS A 67 -2.75 -31.54 2.04
N GLY A 68 -4.04 -31.81 2.25
CA GLY A 68 -4.56 -33.16 2.45
C GLY A 68 -4.52 -34.07 1.22
N HIS A 69 -4.19 -33.55 0.03
CA HIS A 69 -4.06 -34.31 -1.24
C HIS A 69 -5.18 -35.34 -1.49
N TYR A 70 -6.44 -34.97 -1.20
CA TYR A 70 -7.60 -35.85 -1.38
C TYR A 70 -7.87 -36.12 -2.87
N ASN A 71 -7.91 -37.40 -3.27
CA ASN A 71 -7.95 -37.80 -4.68
C ASN A 71 -9.34 -38.30 -5.12
N THR A 72 -10.42 -37.64 -4.69
CA THR A 72 -11.80 -38.01 -5.06
C THR A 72 -12.45 -36.96 -5.98
N PRO A 73 -13.36 -37.37 -6.89
CA PRO A 73 -13.99 -36.45 -7.85
C PRO A 73 -14.75 -35.28 -7.20
N THR A 74 -15.38 -35.53 -6.05
CA THR A 74 -16.10 -34.51 -5.27
C THR A 74 -15.14 -33.46 -4.70
N PHE A 75 -13.98 -33.90 -4.17
CA PHE A 75 -12.96 -32.99 -3.67
C PHE A 75 -12.33 -32.16 -4.80
N GLY A 76 -12.17 -32.71 -6.00
CA GLY A 76 -11.67 -31.95 -7.15
C GLY A 76 -12.46 -30.67 -7.43
N LYS A 77 -13.80 -30.71 -7.34
CA LYS A 77 -14.65 -29.52 -7.49
C LYS A 77 -14.44 -28.51 -6.36
N ILE A 78 -14.36 -28.97 -5.13
CA ILE A 78 -14.11 -28.12 -3.95
C ILE A 78 -12.75 -27.43 -4.06
N LEU A 79 -11.70 -28.18 -4.41
CA LEU A 79 -10.35 -27.64 -4.55
C LEU A 79 -10.27 -26.57 -5.65
N SER A 80 -11.01 -26.74 -6.75
CA SER A 80 -11.06 -25.73 -7.83
C SER A 80 -11.57 -24.36 -7.35
N PHE A 81 -12.46 -24.34 -6.35
CA PHE A 81 -12.93 -23.11 -5.70
C PHE A 81 -11.99 -22.63 -4.58
N VAL A 82 -11.45 -23.55 -3.78
CA VAL A 82 -10.62 -23.23 -2.62
C VAL A 82 -9.27 -22.63 -3.02
N VAL A 83 -8.64 -23.09 -4.11
CA VAL A 83 -7.35 -22.58 -4.60
C VAL A 83 -7.37 -21.06 -4.86
N PRO A 84 -8.28 -20.50 -5.68
CA PRO A 84 -8.30 -19.06 -5.93
C PRO A 84 -8.63 -18.26 -4.66
N VAL A 85 -9.56 -18.75 -3.83
CA VAL A 85 -9.94 -18.08 -2.58
C VAL A 85 -8.75 -18.01 -1.61
N HIS A 86 -8.05 -19.14 -1.39
CA HIS A 86 -6.84 -19.21 -0.56
C HIS A 86 -5.73 -18.30 -1.10
N SER A 87 -5.58 -18.19 -2.42
CA SER A 87 -4.61 -17.30 -3.07
C SER A 87 -4.94 -15.82 -2.85
N ILE A 88 -6.21 -15.43 -2.98
CA ILE A 88 -6.66 -14.05 -2.79
C ILE A 88 -6.54 -13.65 -1.33
N MET A 89 -7.08 -14.47 -0.42
CA MET A 89 -7.04 -14.21 1.02
C MET A 89 -5.60 -14.12 1.53
N GLY A 90 -4.73 -15.04 1.13
CA GLY A 90 -3.31 -15.02 1.48
C GLY A 90 -2.60 -13.73 1.09
N LYS A 91 -2.92 -13.16 -0.08
CA LYS A 91 -2.37 -11.88 -0.56
C LYS A 91 -2.95 -10.67 0.17
N LEU A 92 -4.19 -10.76 0.65
CA LEU A 92 -4.85 -9.68 1.40
C LEU A 92 -4.44 -9.62 2.87
N ILE A 93 -4.08 -10.75 3.49
CA ILE A 93 -3.74 -10.81 4.92
C ILE A 93 -2.67 -9.81 5.35
N PRO A 94 -1.54 -9.60 4.63
CA PRO A 94 -0.56 -8.58 5.00
C PRO A 94 -1.15 -7.17 5.06
N VAL A 95 -2.02 -6.82 4.11
CA VAL A 95 -2.68 -5.51 4.04
C VAL A 95 -3.66 -5.36 5.20
N LEU A 96 -4.51 -6.36 5.45
CA LEU A 96 -5.48 -6.33 6.54
C LEU A 96 -4.80 -6.34 7.92
N SER A 97 -3.66 -7.02 8.04
CA SER A 97 -2.84 -7.02 9.26
C SER A 97 -2.23 -5.64 9.52
N TYR A 98 -1.73 -4.97 8.48
CA TYR A 98 -1.26 -3.59 8.57
C TYR A 98 -2.38 -2.65 9.04
N VAL A 99 -3.58 -2.75 8.45
CA VAL A 99 -4.75 -1.96 8.86
C VAL A 99 -5.07 -2.19 10.34
N GLN A 100 -5.04 -3.43 10.81
CA GLN A 100 -5.28 -3.74 12.23
C GLN A 100 -4.22 -3.16 13.17
N ILE A 101 -2.95 -3.11 12.75
CA ILE A 101 -1.86 -2.48 13.51
C ILE A 101 -2.09 -0.97 13.60
N VAL A 102 -2.45 -0.31 12.49
CA VAL A 102 -2.78 1.12 12.47
C VAL A 102 -3.98 1.42 13.36
N PHE A 103 -5.05 0.62 13.26
CA PHE A 103 -6.22 0.74 14.15
C PHE A 103 -5.86 0.54 15.63
N GLY A 104 -4.93 -0.37 15.92
CA GLY A 104 -4.38 -0.56 17.26
C GLY A 104 -3.68 0.69 17.78
N GLY A 105 -2.80 1.29 16.97
CA GLY A 105 -2.13 2.56 17.29
C GLY A 105 -3.10 3.71 17.54
N ILE A 106 -4.09 3.89 16.66
CA ILE A 106 -5.15 4.91 16.81
C ILE A 106 -5.91 4.70 18.13
N THR A 107 -6.27 3.45 18.42
CA THR A 107 -7.02 3.11 19.64
C THR A 107 -6.18 3.33 20.91
N ALA A 108 -4.90 2.95 20.88
CA ALA A 108 -3.98 3.09 22.01
C ALA A 108 -3.69 4.56 22.37
N LEU A 109 -3.55 5.41 21.36
CA LEU A 109 -3.33 6.85 21.54
C LEU A 109 -4.63 7.64 21.80
N GLY A 110 -5.79 7.00 21.58
CA GLY A 110 -7.09 7.64 21.77
C GLY A 110 -7.45 8.69 20.73
N PHE A 111 -6.81 8.66 19.56
CA PHE A 111 -7.06 9.60 18.47
C PHE A 111 -8.33 9.24 17.69
N CYS A 112 -8.79 10.16 16.83
CA CYS A 112 -9.79 9.89 15.79
C CYS A 112 -11.18 9.51 16.32
N ARG A 113 -11.68 10.27 17.31
CA ARG A 113 -13.01 10.08 17.88
C ARG A 113 -13.94 11.25 17.54
N GLY A 114 -15.24 10.98 17.50
CA GLY A 114 -16.28 11.99 17.29
C GLY A 114 -16.18 12.68 15.93
N GLY A 115 -16.38 14.01 15.91
CA GLY A 115 -16.41 14.81 14.68
C GLY A 115 -15.11 14.86 13.89
N TYR A 116 -13.96 14.49 14.49
CA TYR A 116 -12.64 14.55 13.85
C TYR A 116 -12.25 13.25 13.13
N THR A 117 -13.11 12.22 13.18
CA THR A 117 -12.83 10.89 12.63
C THR A 117 -12.52 10.94 11.13
N GLY A 118 -13.28 11.72 10.35
CA GLY A 118 -13.06 11.85 8.90
C GLY A 118 -11.72 12.49 8.53
N GLN A 119 -11.34 13.56 9.23
CA GLN A 119 -10.04 14.20 9.02
C GLN A 119 -8.89 13.27 9.40
N CYS A 120 -9.00 12.56 10.53
CA CYS A 120 -8.01 11.57 10.89
C CYS A 120 -7.90 10.44 9.85
N ALA A 121 -9.02 9.87 9.42
CA ALA A 121 -9.04 8.80 8.43
C ALA A 121 -8.34 9.23 7.14
N ALA A 122 -8.59 10.45 6.66
CA ALA A 122 -7.92 11.00 5.48
C ALA A 122 -6.38 11.02 5.63
N HIS A 123 -5.85 11.45 6.79
CA HIS A 123 -4.39 11.49 7.01
C HIS A 123 -3.78 10.10 7.07
N PHE A 124 -4.40 9.16 7.80
CA PHE A 124 -3.88 7.79 7.86
C PHE A 124 -4.00 7.08 6.50
N ILE A 125 -5.06 7.30 5.73
CA ILE A 125 -5.22 6.74 4.38
C ILE A 125 -4.15 7.30 3.44
N MET A 126 -3.93 8.61 3.46
CA MET A 126 -2.88 9.27 2.66
C MET A 126 -1.48 8.74 3.02
N GLY A 127 -1.11 8.75 4.30
CA GLY A 127 0.19 8.26 4.76
C GLY A 127 0.40 6.78 4.44
N SER A 128 -0.61 5.94 4.70
CA SER A 128 -0.61 4.52 4.33
C SER A 128 -0.47 4.32 2.82
N GLY A 129 -1.08 5.19 2.01
CA GLY A 129 -0.98 5.19 0.56
C GLY A 129 0.46 5.39 0.08
N PHE A 130 1.18 6.37 0.64
CA PHE A 130 2.59 6.59 0.32
C PHE A 130 3.51 5.47 0.80
N ILE A 131 3.25 4.89 1.98
CA ILE A 131 3.97 3.70 2.45
C ILE A 131 3.74 2.53 1.49
N GLY A 132 2.47 2.23 1.17
CA GLY A 132 2.11 1.16 0.24
C GLY A 132 2.72 1.35 -1.13
N TYR A 133 2.74 2.59 -1.63
CA TYR A 133 3.39 2.93 -2.88
C TYR A 133 4.91 2.65 -2.83
N GLY A 134 5.60 3.06 -1.76
CA GLY A 134 7.01 2.73 -1.55
C GLY A 134 7.28 1.22 -1.52
N ILE A 135 6.39 0.44 -0.90
CA ILE A 135 6.49 -1.04 -0.85
C ILE A 135 6.38 -1.61 -2.26
N VAL A 136 5.38 -1.19 -3.04
CA VAL A 136 5.20 -1.65 -4.43
C VAL A 136 6.43 -1.31 -5.28
N MET A 137 6.94 -0.09 -5.19
CA MET A 137 8.16 0.31 -5.89
C MET A 137 9.36 -0.57 -5.51
N THR A 138 9.54 -0.84 -4.21
CA THR A 138 10.63 -1.69 -3.70
C THR A 138 10.50 -3.13 -4.21
N LEU A 139 9.30 -3.70 -4.17
CA LEU A 139 9.04 -5.05 -4.69
C LEU A 139 9.28 -5.13 -6.20
N MET A 140 8.83 -4.14 -6.97
CA MET A 140 9.06 -4.08 -8.41
C MET A 140 10.55 -3.94 -8.74
N MET A 141 11.29 -3.17 -7.94
CA MET A 141 12.73 -2.98 -8.10
C MET A 141 13.51 -4.27 -7.77
N ILE A 142 13.23 -4.92 -6.63
CA ILE A 142 13.99 -6.08 -6.16
C ILE A 142 13.60 -7.36 -6.90
N PHE A 143 12.31 -7.60 -7.10
CA PHE A 143 11.79 -8.87 -7.62
C PHE A 143 11.07 -8.73 -8.96
N GLY A 144 10.60 -7.53 -9.30
CA GLY A 144 9.73 -7.30 -10.45
C GLY A 144 10.43 -7.12 -11.80
N GLN A 145 11.76 -7.00 -11.86
CA GLN A 145 12.46 -6.63 -13.10
C GLN A 145 12.16 -7.55 -14.28
N GLU A 146 12.20 -8.87 -14.08
CA GLU A 146 11.89 -9.85 -15.12
C GLU A 146 10.39 -9.85 -15.49
N TRP A 147 9.52 -9.59 -14.51
CA TRP A 147 8.10 -9.46 -14.77
C TRP A 147 7.79 -8.21 -15.60
N LEU A 148 8.40 -7.07 -15.29
CA LEU A 148 8.26 -5.81 -16.04
C LEU A 148 8.71 -5.99 -17.51
N LYS A 149 9.84 -6.67 -17.72
CA LYS A 149 10.32 -7.02 -19.07
C LYS A 149 9.31 -7.86 -19.85
N ARG A 150 8.74 -8.91 -19.22
CA ARG A 150 7.72 -9.78 -19.84
C ARG A 150 6.43 -9.03 -20.16
N GLN A 151 6.04 -8.07 -19.33
CA GLN A 151 4.86 -7.24 -19.58
C GLN A 151 5.10 -6.17 -20.65
N GLY A 152 6.36 -5.89 -21.03
CA GLY A 152 6.68 -4.78 -21.92
C GLY A 152 6.24 -3.44 -21.33
N LYS A 153 6.36 -3.27 -20.01
CA LYS A 153 5.96 -2.05 -19.29
C LYS A 153 7.14 -1.54 -18.46
N SER A 154 7.38 -0.23 -18.49
CA SER A 154 8.37 0.39 -17.62
C SER A 154 7.82 0.51 -16.20
N MET A 155 8.70 0.69 -15.21
CA MET A 155 8.27 0.99 -13.84
C MET A 155 7.43 2.28 -13.80
N ASP A 156 7.80 3.28 -14.61
CA ASP A 156 7.13 4.58 -14.66
C ASP A 156 5.70 4.48 -15.22
N PHE A 157 5.39 3.45 -16.02
CA PHE A 157 4.01 3.14 -16.41
C PHE A 157 3.15 2.80 -15.20
N TYR A 158 3.65 1.95 -14.29
CA TYR A 158 2.92 1.57 -13.07
C TYR A 158 2.86 2.73 -12.08
N ASP A 159 3.93 3.52 -11.94
CA ASP A 159 3.91 4.75 -11.14
C ASP A 159 2.83 5.72 -11.66
N SER A 160 2.74 5.88 -12.98
CA SER A 160 1.71 6.71 -13.62
C SER A 160 0.30 6.13 -13.43
N ALA A 161 0.15 4.80 -13.46
CA ALA A 161 -1.11 4.12 -13.20
C ALA A 161 -1.59 4.30 -11.76
N VAL A 162 -0.69 4.22 -10.77
CA VAL A 162 -1.00 4.49 -9.36
C VAL A 162 -1.47 5.93 -9.19
N ILE A 163 -0.74 6.90 -9.77
CA ILE A 163 -1.13 8.31 -9.73
C ILE A 163 -2.49 8.53 -10.42
N CYS A 164 -2.73 7.84 -11.53
CA CYS A 164 -3.99 7.91 -12.27
C CYS A 164 -5.17 7.41 -11.43
N ILE A 165 -5.05 6.20 -10.87
CA ILE A 165 -6.10 5.55 -10.09
C ILE A 165 -6.37 6.34 -8.81
N TRP A 166 -5.31 6.76 -8.12
CA TRP A 166 -5.45 7.55 -6.89
C TRP A 166 -6.12 8.90 -7.16
N GLY A 167 -5.67 9.62 -8.20
CA GLY A 167 -6.28 10.89 -8.59
C GLY A 167 -7.76 10.73 -8.93
N PHE A 168 -8.12 9.67 -9.66
CA PHE A 168 -9.49 9.39 -10.06
C PHE A 168 -10.38 9.15 -8.83
N VAL A 169 -9.95 8.25 -7.93
CA VAL A 169 -10.69 7.98 -6.69
C VAL A 169 -10.82 9.28 -5.88
N ASN A 170 -9.73 10.01 -5.67
CA ASN A 170 -9.72 11.24 -4.88
C ASN A 170 -10.66 12.32 -5.42
N THR A 171 -10.73 12.48 -6.75
CA THR A 171 -11.67 13.42 -7.39
C THR A 171 -13.13 13.14 -7.02
N PHE A 172 -13.52 11.87 -6.90
CA PHE A 172 -14.91 11.49 -6.65
C PHE A 172 -15.24 11.17 -5.18
N THR A 173 -14.24 11.03 -4.32
CA THR A 173 -14.45 10.70 -2.89
C THR A 173 -14.27 11.87 -1.93
N GLU A 174 -13.68 12.98 -2.37
CA GLU A 174 -13.40 14.10 -1.46
C GLU A 174 -14.68 14.85 -1.06
N HIS A 175 -15.53 15.19 -2.03
CA HIS A 175 -16.78 15.89 -1.76
C HIS A 175 -17.89 14.91 -1.37
N ARG A 176 -18.57 15.21 -0.26
CA ARG A 176 -19.74 14.46 0.18
C ARG A 176 -20.96 14.96 -0.56
N TRP A 177 -21.61 14.08 -1.32
CA TRP A 177 -22.68 14.43 -2.26
C TRP A 177 -23.92 15.11 -1.65
N ASN A 178 -24.03 15.18 -0.32
CA ASN A 178 -25.15 15.80 0.40
C ASN A 178 -24.73 17.05 1.22
N GLU A 179 -23.50 17.53 1.07
CA GLU A 179 -22.98 18.71 1.78
C GLU A 179 -22.72 19.85 0.78
N ALA A 180 -22.65 21.10 1.26
CA ALA A 180 -22.29 22.22 0.40
C ALA A 180 -20.79 22.18 0.09
N TRP A 181 -20.40 22.57 -1.13
CA TRP A 181 -19.00 22.64 -1.52
C TRP A 181 -18.21 23.59 -0.61
N SER A 182 -17.15 23.08 -0.01
CA SER A 182 -16.23 23.86 0.79
C SER A 182 -14.99 24.29 -0.03
N HIS A 183 -14.26 25.29 0.47
CA HIS A 183 -12.98 25.68 -0.14
C HIS A 183 -11.98 24.52 -0.18
N LYS A 184 -11.97 23.70 0.88
CA LYS A 184 -11.14 22.50 0.97
C LYS A 184 -11.52 21.49 -0.11
N ASP A 185 -12.81 21.25 -0.33
CA ASP A 185 -13.30 20.29 -1.32
C ASP A 185 -12.81 20.66 -2.72
N LEU A 186 -12.86 21.96 -3.07
CA LEU A 186 -12.38 22.46 -4.36
C LEU A 186 -10.87 22.28 -4.52
N GLN A 187 -10.08 22.58 -3.48
CA GLN A 187 -8.63 22.40 -3.50
C GLN A 187 -8.24 20.93 -3.68
N HIS A 188 -8.84 20.05 -2.89
CA HIS A 188 -8.50 18.62 -2.92
C HIS A 188 -9.01 17.91 -4.18
N THR A 189 -10.23 18.25 -4.64
CA THR A 189 -10.80 17.72 -5.89
C THR A 189 -9.97 18.14 -7.09
N SER A 190 -9.53 19.41 -7.15
CA SER A 190 -8.69 19.91 -8.24
C SER A 190 -7.31 19.24 -8.28
N ILE A 191 -6.68 18.98 -7.11
CA ILE A 191 -5.46 18.16 -7.03
C ILE A 191 -5.72 16.74 -7.56
N GLY A 192 -6.86 16.13 -7.21
CA GLY A 192 -7.28 14.84 -7.76
C GLY A 192 -7.34 14.86 -9.29
N ILE A 193 -7.96 15.91 -9.85
CA ILE A 193 -8.09 16.08 -11.31
C ILE A 193 -6.74 16.16 -11.99
N ILE A 194 -5.83 16.97 -11.44
CA ILE A 194 -4.45 17.09 -11.94
C ILE A 194 -3.73 15.74 -11.88
N TRP A 195 -3.88 15.00 -10.78
CA TRP A 195 -3.27 13.68 -10.63
C TRP A 195 -3.73 12.70 -11.70
N TRP A 196 -5.04 12.55 -11.92
CA TRP A 196 -5.47 11.53 -12.88
C TRP A 196 -5.23 11.93 -14.34
N ALA A 197 -5.35 13.21 -14.68
CA ALA A 197 -4.98 13.71 -16.00
C ALA A 197 -3.47 13.52 -16.29
N ALA A 198 -2.61 13.86 -15.32
CA ALA A 198 -1.17 13.66 -15.46
C ALA A 198 -0.79 12.17 -15.43
N GLY A 199 -1.48 11.34 -14.65
CA GLY A 199 -1.32 9.89 -14.65
C GLY A 199 -1.59 9.29 -16.04
N LEU A 200 -2.69 9.70 -16.70
CA LEU A 200 -2.98 9.31 -18.08
C LEU A 200 -1.87 9.75 -19.05
N LEU A 201 -1.37 10.98 -18.91
CA LEU A 201 -0.24 11.48 -19.71
C LEU A 201 1.03 10.65 -19.49
N GLY A 202 1.34 10.26 -18.25
CA GLY A 202 2.48 9.41 -17.91
C GLY A 202 2.36 7.99 -18.47
N ILE A 203 1.15 7.40 -18.40
CA ILE A 203 0.83 6.10 -19.01
C ILE A 203 1.06 6.17 -20.53
N PHE A 204 0.54 7.20 -21.20
CA PHE A 204 0.72 7.38 -22.63
C PHE A 204 2.19 7.61 -23.00
N SER A 205 2.87 8.52 -22.29
CA SER A 205 4.27 8.88 -22.54
C SER A 205 5.24 7.70 -22.35
N SER A 206 4.99 6.86 -21.33
CA SER A 206 5.83 5.68 -21.02
C SER A 206 5.65 4.51 -21.99
N GLN A 207 4.72 4.62 -22.96
CA GLN A 207 4.35 3.55 -23.89
C GLN A 207 4.38 3.97 -25.36
N ARG A 208 4.36 5.27 -25.66
CA ARG A 208 4.22 5.82 -27.01
C ARG A 208 5.22 5.23 -28.03
N ASN A 209 6.47 5.06 -27.62
CA ASN A 209 7.56 4.57 -28.48
C ASN A 209 8.19 3.28 -27.91
N GLY A 210 7.40 2.46 -27.20
CA GLY A 210 7.89 1.34 -26.41
C GLY A 210 8.11 1.71 -24.93
N PRO A 211 8.55 0.76 -24.09
CA PRO A 211 8.68 0.95 -22.65
C PRO A 211 9.79 1.96 -22.34
N SER A 212 9.40 3.20 -22.01
CA SER A 212 10.32 4.30 -21.74
C SER A 212 10.15 4.85 -20.33
N ARG A 213 11.19 5.57 -19.87
CA ARG A 213 11.13 6.38 -18.66
C ARG A 213 10.36 7.67 -18.94
N THR A 214 9.71 8.22 -17.91
CA THR A 214 9.01 9.50 -17.98
C THR A 214 9.14 10.25 -16.66
N PHE A 215 9.23 11.58 -16.74
CA PHE A 215 9.32 12.43 -15.56
C PHE A 215 7.94 12.82 -15.01
N VAL A 216 6.85 12.47 -15.70
CA VAL A 216 5.49 12.90 -15.33
C VAL A 216 5.12 12.53 -13.89
N PRO A 217 5.31 11.27 -13.41
CA PRO A 217 5.05 10.93 -12.01
C PRO A 217 5.82 11.79 -11.00
N SER A 218 7.08 12.08 -11.30
CA SER A 218 7.94 12.88 -10.42
C SER A 218 7.48 14.33 -10.36
N LEU A 219 7.14 14.92 -11.51
CA LEU A 219 6.67 16.29 -11.59
C LEU A 219 5.35 16.50 -10.85
N VAL A 220 4.39 15.57 -11.00
CA VAL A 220 3.12 15.61 -10.26
C VAL A 220 3.36 15.63 -8.75
N ILE A 221 4.29 14.81 -8.29
CA ILE A 221 4.61 14.70 -6.87
C ILE A 221 5.33 15.94 -6.35
N ILE A 222 6.25 16.54 -7.12
CA ILE A 222 6.89 17.82 -6.78
C ILE A 222 5.84 18.94 -6.70
N LEU A 223 4.96 19.05 -7.70
CA LEU A 223 3.91 20.07 -7.72
C LEU A 223 2.93 19.89 -6.55
N THR A 224 2.59 18.65 -6.21
CA THR A 224 1.77 18.35 -5.03
C THR A 224 2.48 18.76 -3.75
N GLY A 225 3.78 18.46 -3.63
CA GLY A 225 4.57 18.88 -2.48
C GLY A 225 4.67 20.40 -2.35
N TRP A 226 4.82 21.11 -3.46
CA TRP A 226 4.76 22.57 -3.48
C TRP A 226 3.40 23.11 -3.02
N ALA A 227 2.30 22.53 -3.50
CA ALA A 227 0.95 22.91 -3.05
C ALA A 227 0.73 22.65 -1.56
N MET A 228 1.21 21.51 -1.04
CA MET A 228 1.10 21.16 0.39
C MET A 228 1.92 22.09 1.29
N ASN A 229 3.06 22.60 0.81
CA ASN A 229 3.85 23.61 1.53
C ASN A 229 3.08 24.91 1.78
N GLN A 230 2.12 25.24 0.92
CA GLN A 230 1.30 26.45 1.02
C GLN A 230 -0.09 26.17 1.61
N HIS A 231 -0.36 24.92 2.02
CA HIS A 231 -1.68 24.51 2.47
C HIS A 231 -1.92 24.91 3.93
N ALA A 232 -2.47 26.10 4.13
CA ALA A 232 -2.80 26.62 5.45
C ALA A 232 -3.91 25.79 6.12
N GLN A 233 -3.68 25.42 7.38
CA GLN A 233 -4.66 24.76 8.25
C GLN A 233 -5.06 25.67 9.39
N HIS A 234 -6.18 25.33 10.05
CA HIS A 234 -6.69 26.09 11.20
C HIS A 234 -5.71 26.12 12.40
N LEU A 235 -4.87 25.09 12.54
CA LEU A 235 -3.86 25.00 13.59
C LEU A 235 -2.47 25.19 12.98
N GLU A 236 -1.66 26.05 13.59
CA GLU A 236 -0.28 26.32 13.12
C GLU A 236 0.56 25.04 13.06
N ILE A 237 0.41 24.16 14.05
CA ILE A 237 1.11 22.87 14.06
C ILE A 237 0.72 22.01 12.86
N SER A 238 -0.56 22.01 12.46
CA SER A 238 -1.04 21.26 11.30
C SER A 238 -0.49 21.84 10.00
N THR A 239 -0.41 23.17 9.89
CA THR A 239 0.22 23.85 8.75
C THR A 239 1.71 23.48 8.64
N LYS A 240 2.44 23.46 9.77
CA LYS A 240 3.85 23.06 9.80
C LYS A 240 4.06 21.60 9.42
N VAL A 241 3.17 20.70 9.85
CA VAL A 241 3.19 19.28 9.45
C VAL A 241 2.91 19.12 7.96
N HIS A 242 1.90 19.81 7.40
CA HIS A 242 1.63 19.79 5.96
C HIS A 242 2.80 20.35 5.13
N ALA A 243 3.51 21.36 5.65
CA ALA A 243 4.73 21.84 5.02
C ALA A 243 5.87 20.81 5.07
N ALA A 244 6.08 20.14 6.21
CA ALA A 244 7.07 19.05 6.30
C ALA A 244 6.76 17.89 5.33
N PHE A 245 5.49 17.53 5.21
CA PHE A 245 5.01 16.58 4.20
C PHE A 245 5.27 17.09 2.77
N GLY A 246 5.00 18.37 2.51
CA GLY A 246 5.26 19.00 1.22
C GLY A 246 6.73 18.96 0.81
N TRP A 247 7.66 19.29 1.72
CA TRP A 247 9.10 19.16 1.49
C TRP A 247 9.52 17.72 1.22
N SER A 248 8.96 16.76 1.96
CA SER A 248 9.24 15.34 1.76
C SER A 248 8.80 14.87 0.37
N LEU A 249 7.63 15.31 -0.11
CA LEU A 249 7.14 15.01 -1.46
C LEU A 249 8.04 15.60 -2.55
N ILE A 250 8.47 16.86 -2.40
CA ILE A 250 9.42 17.48 -3.32
C ILE A 250 10.71 16.65 -3.38
N GLY A 251 11.27 16.30 -2.21
CA GLY A 251 12.45 15.43 -2.12
C GLY A 251 12.25 14.08 -2.81
N ALA A 252 11.12 13.41 -2.59
CA ALA A 252 10.79 12.14 -3.23
C ALA A 252 10.72 12.24 -4.76
N GLY A 253 10.12 13.32 -5.29
CA GLY A 253 10.09 13.58 -6.72
C GLY A 253 11.48 13.88 -7.29
N CYS A 254 12.30 14.68 -6.59
CA CYS A 254 13.69 14.95 -6.99
C CYS A 254 14.54 13.67 -7.04
N PHE A 255 14.45 12.81 -6.03
CA PHE A 255 15.17 11.53 -6.04
C PHE A 255 14.71 10.62 -7.19
N LYS A 256 13.42 10.65 -7.55
CA LYS A 256 12.91 9.89 -8.69
C LYS A 256 13.43 10.43 -10.03
N ILE A 257 13.55 11.75 -10.18
CA ILE A 257 14.20 12.36 -11.36
C ILE A 257 15.66 11.93 -11.44
N LEU A 258 16.39 12.01 -10.32
CA LEU A 258 17.78 11.57 -10.22
C LEU A 258 17.93 10.08 -10.61
N GLU A 259 17.07 9.21 -10.10
CA GLU A 259 17.03 7.79 -10.46
C GLU A 259 16.88 7.60 -11.98
N ASN A 260 15.92 8.31 -12.59
CA ASN A 260 15.66 8.21 -14.02
C ASN A 260 16.87 8.65 -14.86
N ILE A 261 17.50 9.78 -14.52
CA ILE A 261 18.70 10.30 -15.22
C ILE A 261 19.89 9.34 -15.09
N LEU A 262 20.17 8.88 -13.86
CA LEU A 262 21.31 7.98 -13.61
C LEU A 262 21.12 6.62 -14.27
N LYS A 263 19.88 6.12 -14.31
CA LYS A 263 19.57 4.83 -14.94
C LYS A 263 19.70 4.85 -16.45
N GLU A 264 19.36 5.97 -17.08
CA GLU A 264 19.57 6.17 -18.52
C GLU A 264 21.06 6.28 -18.86
N SER A 265 21.85 6.91 -17.98
CA SER A 265 23.30 7.08 -18.16
C SER A 265 24.11 5.80 -17.89
N SER A 266 23.61 4.90 -17.06
CA SER A 266 24.25 3.63 -16.71
C SER A 266 23.20 2.51 -16.65
N PRO A 267 22.89 1.88 -17.81
CA PRO A 267 22.02 0.71 -17.84
C PRO A 267 22.69 -0.42 -17.03
N ASN A 268 21.92 -1.16 -16.23
CA ASN A 268 22.47 -2.26 -15.43
C ASN A 268 23.08 -3.34 -16.33
N GLU A 269 24.40 -3.32 -16.50
CA GLU A 269 25.10 -4.34 -17.31
C GLU A 269 25.05 -5.73 -16.65
N ASN A 270 24.88 -5.80 -15.32
CA ASN A 270 24.96 -7.05 -14.55
C ASN A 270 23.73 -7.35 -13.68
N GLY A 271 22.60 -6.67 -13.88
CA GLY A 271 21.38 -6.87 -13.09
C GLY A 271 21.46 -6.44 -11.60
N LYS A 272 22.60 -5.89 -11.16
CA LYS A 272 22.80 -5.38 -9.79
C LYS A 272 21.99 -4.11 -9.54
N ILE A 273 21.30 -4.02 -8.40
CA ILE A 273 20.56 -2.80 -8.02
C ILE A 273 21.53 -1.83 -7.36
N GLU A 274 21.62 -0.62 -7.89
CA GLU A 274 22.49 0.42 -7.35
C GLU A 274 21.84 1.14 -6.16
N SER A 275 22.66 1.64 -5.23
CA SER A 275 22.18 2.26 -3.98
C SER A 275 21.22 3.45 -4.23
N TYR A 276 21.44 4.22 -5.29
CA TYR A 276 20.57 5.37 -5.62
C TYR A 276 19.15 4.95 -6.01
N GLN A 277 18.95 3.72 -6.49
CA GLN A 277 17.62 3.22 -6.88
C GLN A 277 16.70 3.00 -5.68
N TYR A 278 17.26 2.90 -4.48
CA TYR A 278 16.50 2.81 -3.24
C TYR A 278 16.03 4.19 -2.74
N LEU A 279 16.61 5.30 -3.20
CA LEU A 279 16.24 6.64 -2.72
C LEU A 279 14.77 6.99 -2.99
N PRO A 280 14.20 6.74 -4.19
CA PRO A 280 12.78 7.01 -4.42
C PRO A 280 11.84 6.25 -3.48
N PRO A 281 11.89 4.90 -3.33
CA PRO A 281 10.99 4.21 -2.41
C PRO A 281 11.23 4.62 -0.95
N PHE A 282 12.47 4.86 -0.52
CA PHE A 282 12.73 5.35 0.84
C PHE A 282 12.11 6.72 1.10
N ALA A 283 12.24 7.65 0.15
CA ALA A 283 11.62 8.96 0.26
C ALA A 283 10.09 8.87 0.32
N ARG A 284 9.46 7.90 -0.37
CA ARG A 284 8.02 7.62 -0.24
C ARG A 284 7.63 7.13 1.15
N TYR A 285 8.45 6.27 1.77
CA TYR A 285 8.22 5.86 3.16
C TYR A 285 8.25 7.07 4.10
N VAL A 286 9.24 7.95 3.95
CA VAL A 286 9.33 9.18 4.75
C VAL A 286 8.09 10.05 4.56
N CYS A 287 7.64 10.25 3.31
CA CYS A 287 6.41 11.00 3.04
C CYS A 287 5.19 10.43 3.78
N GLY A 288 5.09 9.11 3.90
CA GLY A 288 3.96 8.47 4.55
C GLY A 288 3.96 8.54 6.08
N PHE A 289 5.10 8.90 6.69
CA PHE A 289 5.22 9.12 8.15
C PHE A 289 5.06 10.60 8.56
N CYS A 290 5.09 11.54 7.61
CA CYS A 290 4.82 12.96 7.82
C CYS A 290 3.31 13.23 7.87
#